data_AF-A0A258FSN1-F1
#
_entry.id   AF-A0A258FSN1-F1
#
_cell.length_a   1.000
_cell.length_b   1.000
_cell.length_c   1.000
_cell.angle_alpha   90.00
_cell.angle_beta   90.00
_cell.angle_gamma   90.00
#
_symmetry.space_group_name_H-M   'P 1'
#
loop_
_entity.id
_entity.type
_entity.pdbx_description
1 polymer ?
#
loop_
_entity_poly.entity_id
_entity_poly.type
_entity_poly.pdbx_seq_one_letter_code
_entity_poly.pdbx_strand_id
1 'polypeptide(L)' 'MSAPDLLAALNDKMDTLIKIQAALAVKGMATQRDKIVFLYGAGLGPTYIANFLGTTPKTVSVAMAKHKKALSGKGEAGDE' A
#
# COMPACT_ATOMS: atom_id res chain seq x y z
N MET A 1 11.60 10.57 31.20
CA MET A 1 11.01 9.62 30.24
C MET A 1 11.61 8.27 30.50
N SER A 2 10.77 7.25 30.67
CA SER A 2 11.24 5.87 30.76
C SER A 2 11.64 5.35 29.37
N ALA A 3 12.43 4.28 29.29
CA ALA A 3 12.80 3.68 28.00
C ALA A 3 11.58 3.26 27.14
N PRO A 4 10.50 2.71 27.71
CA PRO A 4 9.24 2.49 26.98
C PRO A 4 8.65 3.76 26.34
N ASP A 5 8.68 4.89 27.04
CA ASP A 5 8.13 6.16 26.54
C ASP A 5 8.91 6.68 25.32
N LEU A 6 10.23 6.49 25.31
CA LEU A 6 11.10 6.89 24.20
C LEU A 6 10.84 6.04 22.95
N LEU A 7 10.66 4.72 23.11
CA LEU A 7 10.35 3.82 22.01
C LEU A 7 8.99 4.14 21.39
N ALA A 8 7.99 4.47 22.22
CA ALA A 8 6.69 4.89 21.74
C ALA A 8 6.79 6.19 20.92
N ALA A 9 7.49 7.21 21.43
CA ALA A 9 7.68 8.47 20.72
C ALA A 9 8.46 8.30 19.40
N LEU A 10 9.42 7.37 19.35
CA LEU A 10 10.15 7.03 18.14
C LEU A 10 9.23 6.35 17.11
N ASN A 11 8.42 5.38 17.54
CA ASN A 11 7.46 4.71 16.67
C ASN A 11 6.48 5.70 16.02
N ASP A 12 5.97 6.66 16.78
CA ASP A 12 5.05 7.69 16.25
C ASP A 12 5.72 8.57 15.18
N LYS A 13 6.99 8.96 15.41
CA LYS A 13 7.77 9.71 14.43
C LYS A 13 8.05 8.88 13.17
N MET A 14 8.38 7.61 13.34
CA MET A 14 8.61 6.69 12.22
C MET A 14 7.35 6.47 11.40
N ASP A 15 6.20 6.28 12.03
CA ASP A 15 4.90 6.17 11.34
C ASP A 15 4.58 7.45 10.56
N THR A 16 4.85 8.62 11.13
CA THR A 16 4.71 9.90 10.42
C THR A 16 5.60 9.97 9.18
N LEU A 17 6.87 9.56 9.28
CA LEU A 17 7.79 9.52 8.14
C LEU A 17 7.30 8.55 7.06
N ILE A 18 6.84 7.36 7.45
CA ILE A 18 6.31 6.36 6.50
C ILE A 18 5.10 6.93 5.75
N LYS A 19 4.18 7.62 6.44
CA LYS A 19 3.00 8.26 5.81
C LYS A 19 3.40 9.32 4.80
N ILE A 20 4.38 10.17 5.12
CA ILE A 20 4.89 11.20 4.21
C ILE A 20 5.51 10.55 2.96
N GLN A 21 6.34 9.52 3.14
CA GLN A 21 6.99 8.85 2.01
C GLN A 21 5.99 8.09 1.15
N ALA A 22 5.00 7.42 1.74
CA ALA A 22 3.90 6.80 1.01
C ALA A 22 3.15 7.84 0.16
N ALA A 23 2.87 9.02 0.71
CA ALA A 23 2.18 10.10 -0.01
C ALA A 23 2.97 10.64 -1.19
N LEU A 24 4.28 10.85 -1.01
CA LEU A 24 5.16 11.29 -2.10
C LEU A 24 5.25 10.22 -3.20
N ALA A 25 5.42 8.95 -2.82
CA ALA A 25 5.57 7.86 -3.77
C ALA A 25 4.35 7.67 -4.68
N VAL A 26 3.14 7.90 -4.15
CA VAL A 26 1.89 7.70 -4.91
C VAL A 26 1.33 8.97 -5.56
N LYS A 27 1.93 10.14 -5.33
CA LYS A 27 1.42 11.45 -5.78
C LYS A 27 1.19 11.52 -7.29
N GLY A 28 2.06 10.88 -8.08
CA GLY A 28 2.00 10.87 -9.54
C GLY A 28 1.22 9.71 -10.17
N MET A 29 0.66 8.81 -9.37
CA MET A 29 -0.02 7.62 -9.91
C MET A 29 -1.46 7.94 -10.32
N ALA A 30 -1.82 7.54 -11.53
CA ALA A 30 -3.09 7.89 -12.16
C ALA A 30 -4.30 7.20 -11.50
N THR A 31 -4.17 5.93 -11.12
CA THR A 31 -5.30 5.15 -10.60
C THR A 31 -5.09 4.76 -9.14
N GLN A 32 -6.20 4.66 -8.38
CA GLN A 32 -6.18 4.14 -7.02
C GLN A 32 -5.65 2.69 -6.96
N ARG A 33 -5.87 1.90 -8.01
CA ARG A 33 -5.34 0.53 -8.12
C ARG A 33 -3.81 0.54 -8.15
N ASP A 34 -3.19 1.42 -8.92
CA ASP A 34 -1.72 1.47 -9.01
C ASP A 34 -1.12 1.87 -7.66
N LYS A 35 -1.75 2.81 -6.96
CA LYS A 35 -1.38 3.20 -5.59
C LYS A 35 -1.44 2.01 -4.63
N ILE A 36 -2.54 1.24 -4.68
CA ILE A 36 -2.73 0.05 -3.84
C ILE A 36 -1.63 -0.99 -4.12
N VAL A 37 -1.40 -1.32 -5.40
CA VAL A 37 -0.42 -2.33 -5.79
C VAL A 37 0.99 -1.93 -5.37
N PHE A 38 1.37 -0.67 -5.59
CA PHE A 38 2.67 -0.14 -5.19
C PHE A 38 2.87 -0.24 -3.68
N LEU A 39 1.93 0.30 -2.89
CA LEU A 39 2.04 0.31 -1.43
C LEU A 39 2.03 -1.09 -0.83
N TYR A 40 1.23 -2.01 -1.40
CA TYR A 40 1.22 -3.41 -0.99
C TYR A 40 2.56 -4.09 -1.31
N GLY A 41 3.12 -3.85 -2.49
CA GLY A 41 4.45 -4.33 -2.88
C GLY A 41 5.58 -3.78 -2.00
N ALA A 42 5.39 -2.58 -1.43
CA ALA A 42 6.30 -1.99 -0.45
C ALA A 42 6.15 -2.58 0.98
N GLY A 43 5.28 -3.59 1.17
CA GLY A 43 5.10 -4.28 2.43
C GLY A 43 4.06 -3.66 3.37
N LEU A 44 3.30 -2.63 2.92
CA LEU A 44 2.24 -2.05 3.73
C LEU A 44 1.01 -2.96 3.75
N GLY A 45 0.46 -3.18 4.94
CA GLY A 45 -0.70 -4.06 5.12
C GLY A 45 -2.00 -3.47 4.57
N PRO A 46 -3.01 -4.32 4.23
CA PRO A 46 -4.28 -3.87 3.66
C PRO A 46 -5.02 -2.82 4.48
N THR A 47 -5.05 -2.97 5.81
CA THR A 47 -5.69 -2.00 6.72
C THR A 47 -5.00 -0.66 6.69
N TYR A 48 -3.66 -0.65 6.68
CA TYR A 48 -2.89 0.58 6.61
C TYR A 48 -3.16 1.30 5.27
N ILE A 49 -3.07 0.58 4.16
CA ILE A 49 -3.34 1.12 2.82
C ILE A 49 -4.75 1.68 2.73
N ALA A 50 -5.74 0.96 3.28
CA ALA A 50 -7.12 1.40 3.30
C ALA A 50 -7.30 2.73 4.03
N ASN A 51 -6.76 2.83 5.24
CA ASN A 51 -6.79 4.06 6.02
C ASN A 51 -6.06 5.20 5.32
N PHE A 52 -4.89 4.92 4.73
CA PHE A 52 -4.05 5.90 4.05
C PHE A 52 -4.71 6.47 2.78
N LEU A 53 -5.39 5.62 1.99
CA LEU A 53 -6.04 6.03 0.74
C LEU A 53 -7.52 6.43 0.92
N GLY A 54 -8.04 6.43 2.15
CA GLY A 54 -9.46 6.75 2.42
C GLY A 54 -10.43 5.72 1.82
N THR A 55 -10.12 4.43 1.93
CA THR A 55 -10.93 3.33 1.41
C THR A 55 -11.12 2.21 2.43
N THR A 56 -11.60 1.04 2.01
CA THR A 56 -11.82 -0.12 2.90
C THR A 56 -10.77 -1.21 2.66
N PRO A 57 -10.43 -2.03 3.67
CA PRO A 57 -9.56 -3.19 3.48
C PRO A 57 -10.08 -4.15 2.41
N LYS A 58 -11.41 -4.27 2.28
CA LYS A 58 -12.07 -5.06 1.23
C LYS A 58 -11.73 -4.52 -0.18
N THR A 59 -11.75 -3.21 -0.38
CA THR A 59 -11.36 -2.58 -1.65
C THR A 59 -9.91 -2.92 -2.01
N VAL A 60 -9.01 -2.86 -1.03
CA VAL A 60 -7.60 -3.22 -1.21
C VAL A 60 -7.45 -4.69 -1.62
N SER A 61 -8.11 -5.61 -0.91
CA SER A 61 -8.09 -7.04 -1.23
C SER A 61 -8.63 -7.34 -2.64
N VAL A 62 -9.73 -6.69 -3.05
CA VAL A 62 -10.30 -6.84 -4.39
C VAL A 62 -9.36 -6.30 -5.47
N ALA A 63 -8.72 -5.16 -5.23
CA ALA A 63 -7.74 -4.59 -6.16
C ALA A 63 -6.54 -5.53 -6.36
N MET A 64 -6.02 -6.13 -5.27
CA MET A 64 -4.93 -7.10 -5.33
C MET A 64 -5.34 -8.41 -6.01
N ALA A 65 -6.55 -8.92 -5.75
CA ALA A 65 -7.06 -10.11 -6.43
C ALA A 65 -7.17 -9.89 -7.94
N LYS A 66 -7.70 -8.74 -8.37
CA LYS A 66 -7.74 -8.34 -9.79
C LYS A 66 -6.35 -8.15 -10.39
N HIS A 67 -5.40 -7.65 -9.62
CA HIS A 67 -4.00 -7.53 -10.06
C HIS A 67 -3.35 -8.90 -10.27
N LYS A 68 -3.49 -9.82 -9.31
CA LYS A 68 -2.99 -11.19 -9.44
C LYS A 68 -3.60 -11.93 -10.65
N LYS A 69 -4.92 -11.80 -10.86
CA LYS A 69 -5.60 -12.39 -12.03
C LYS A 69 -5.10 -11.82 -13.35
N ALA A 70 -4.83 -10.51 -13.40
CA ALA A 70 -4.29 -9.87 -14.58
C ALA A 70 -2.86 -10.33 -14.90
N LEU A 71 -2.04 -10.60 -13.87
CA LEU A 71 -0.71 -11.18 -14.06
C LEU A 71 -0.77 -12.63 -14.54
N SER A 72 -1.70 -13.45 -14.02
CA SER A 72 -1.85 -14.84 -14.45
C SER A 72 -2.44 -14.98 -15.85
N GLY A 73 -3.37 -14.09 -16.24
CA GLY A 73 -4.00 -14.13 -17.57
C GLY A 73 -3.14 -13.54 -18.70
N LYS A 74 -2.09 -12.78 -18.38
CA LYS A 74 -1.12 -12.27 -19.37
C LYS A 74 -0.10 -13.32 -19.85
N GLY A 75 -0.19 -14.55 -19.37
CA GLY A 75 0.65 -15.68 -19.77
C GLY A 75 0.08 -16.55 -20.89
N GLU A 76 -1.15 -16.29 -21.38
CA GLU A 76 -1.84 -17.17 -22.36
C GLU A 76 -2.26 -16.45 -23.66
N ALA A 77 -1.79 -15.23 -23.92
CA ALA A 77 -2.04 -14.52 -25.18
C ALA A 77 -0.73 -13.98 -25.75
N GLY A 78 0.06 -14.88 -26.32
CA GLY A 78 1.30 -14.61 -27.03
C GLY A 78 1.60 -15.75 -27.98
N ASP A 79 0.79 -15.85 -29.05
CA ASP A 79 1.19 -16.25 -30.41
C ASP A 79 -0.09 -16.30 -31.29
N GLU A 80 -0.30 -15.24 -32.07
CA GLU A 80 -0.93 -15.27 -33.40
C GLU A 80 -0.20 -14.27 -34.30
#